data_AF-A0A936KQI3-F1
#
_entry.id   AF-A0A936KQI3-F1
#
_cell.length_a   1.000
_cell.length_b   1.000
_cell.length_c   1.000
_cell.angle_alpha   90.00
_cell.angle_beta   90.00
_cell.angle_gamma   90.00
#
_symmetry.space_group_name_H-M   'P 1'
#
loop_
_entity.id
_entity.type
_entity.pdbx_description
1 polymer ?
#
loop_
_entity_poly.entity_id
_entity_poly.type
_entity_poly.pdbx_seq_one_letter_code
_entity_poly.pdbx_strand_id
1 'polypeptide(L)'
;MENEFFSGERPIEERLPYPTRLMYFPDGTSVEEFIIPDEDKEIVLEQLYPFTPIPKLTDEVEDLHSGKKFLIKDFRVTWEHGMNYLVSPCYPESGGTVIDWMDEGSWVDDDDDFDFTEDDEDDSPF
;
A
#
# COMPACT_ATOMS: atom_id res chain seq x y z
N MET A 1 37.62 -2.91 -4.35
CA MET A 1 36.38 -2.15 -4.09
C MET A 1 35.92 -1.66 -5.43
N GLU A 2 35.00 -2.40 -6.03
CA GLU A 2 34.41 -2.07 -7.32
C GLU A 2 32.94 -1.76 -7.00
N ASN A 3 32.61 -0.47 -7.04
CA ASN A 3 31.23 -0.02 -6.92
C ASN A 3 30.56 -0.34 -8.25
N GLU A 4 29.85 -1.46 -8.29
CA GLU A 4 28.89 -1.75 -9.35
C GLU A 4 27.70 -0.79 -9.17
N PHE A 5 27.72 0.29 -9.96
CA PHE A 5 26.55 1.13 -10.19
C PHE A 5 25.45 0.24 -10.75
N PHE A 6 24.41 -0.01 -9.94
CA PHE A 6 23.16 -0.63 -10.37
C PHE A 6 22.71 0.02 -11.69
N SER A 7 22.82 -0.72 -12.79
CA SER A 7 22.12 -0.39 -14.04
C SER A 7 20.63 -0.44 -13.73
N GLY A 8 20.04 0.74 -13.55
CA GLY A 8 18.68 0.96 -13.07
C GLY A 8 17.58 0.60 -14.07
N GLU A 9 17.57 -0.63 -14.58
CA GLU A 9 16.43 -1.21 -15.27
C GLU A 9 15.51 -1.82 -14.19
N ARG A 10 14.43 -1.10 -13.86
CA ARG A 10 13.36 -1.70 -13.04
C ARG A 10 12.84 -2.94 -13.78
N PRO A 11 12.62 -4.08 -13.10
CA PRO A 11 12.04 -5.25 -13.75
C PRO A 11 10.68 -4.88 -14.33
N ILE A 12 10.51 -5.11 -15.63
CA ILE A 12 9.23 -4.96 -16.32
C ILE A 12 8.38 -6.16 -15.89
N GLU A 13 7.21 -5.90 -15.30
CA GLU A 13 6.29 -6.96 -14.90
C GLU A 13 5.53 -7.49 -16.12
N GLU A 14 4.98 -8.70 -15.99
CA GLU A 14 4.02 -9.18 -16.96
C GLU A 14 2.70 -8.42 -16.77
N ARG A 15 2.15 -7.93 -17.88
CA ARG A 15 0.87 -7.22 -17.88
C ARG A 15 -0.25 -8.22 -17.58
N LEU A 16 -1.16 -7.85 -16.68
CA LEU A 16 -2.31 -8.71 -16.37
C LEU A 16 -3.19 -8.96 -17.61
N PRO A 17 -3.80 -10.16 -17.73
CA PRO A 17 -4.60 -10.57 -18.89
C PRO A 17 -6.03 -10.01 -18.87
N TYR A 18 -6.23 -8.78 -18.39
CA TYR A 18 -7.53 -8.12 -18.28
C TYR A 18 -7.68 -6.97 -19.28
N PRO A 19 -8.90 -6.69 -19.77
CA PRO A 19 -9.15 -5.50 -20.57
C PRO A 19 -8.90 -4.23 -19.74
N THR A 20 -8.53 -3.14 -20.42
CA THR A 20 -8.27 -1.85 -19.77
C THR A 20 -9.24 -0.75 -20.19
N ARG A 21 -9.39 0.25 -19.33
CA ARG A 21 -10.02 1.55 -19.64
C ARG A 21 -9.10 2.69 -19.20
N LEU A 22 -9.30 3.88 -19.76
CA LEU A 22 -8.57 5.07 -19.31
C LEU A 22 -9.13 5.59 -17.98
N MET A 23 -8.24 5.81 -17.02
CA MET A 23 -8.48 6.53 -15.78
C MET A 23 -7.85 7.91 -15.90
N TYR A 24 -8.64 8.98 -15.72
CA TYR A 24 -8.18 10.36 -15.86
C TYR A 24 -7.94 11.01 -14.49
N PHE A 25 -6.87 11.79 -14.40
CA PHE A 25 -6.54 12.62 -13.25
C PHE A 25 -7.06 14.06 -13.42
N PRO A 26 -7.19 14.84 -12.32
CA PRO A 26 -7.64 16.23 -12.36
C PRO A 26 -6.81 17.17 -13.24
N ASP A 27 -5.53 16.86 -13.46
CA ASP A 27 -4.63 17.63 -14.33
C ASP A 27 -4.79 17.31 -15.83
N GLY A 28 -5.69 16.38 -16.16
CA GLY A 28 -5.97 15.94 -17.53
C GLY A 28 -5.07 14.82 -18.04
N THR A 29 -4.12 14.35 -17.24
CA THR A 29 -3.33 13.14 -17.55
C THR A 29 -4.17 11.87 -17.36
N SER A 30 -3.70 10.74 -17.87
CA SER A 30 -4.42 9.47 -17.75
C SER A 30 -3.51 8.26 -17.74
N VAL A 31 -3.98 7.20 -17.09
CA VAL A 31 -3.35 5.87 -17.02
C VAL A 31 -4.33 4.79 -17.45
N GLU A 32 -3.82 3.60 -17.72
CA GLU A 32 -4.68 2.44 -18.00
C GLU A 32 -5.08 1.75 -16.70
N GLU A 33 -6.37 1.55 -16.49
CA GLU A 33 -6.93 0.77 -15.39
C GLU A 33 -7.43 -0.57 -15.92
N PHE A 34 -7.06 -1.67 -15.26
CA PHE A 34 -7.61 -2.99 -15.54
C PHE A 34 -9.06 -3.12 -15.05
N ILE A 35 -9.92 -3.66 -15.89
CA ILE A 35 -11.29 -4.03 -15.54
C ILE A 35 -11.25 -5.48 -15.04
N ILE A 36 -11.01 -5.64 -13.74
CA ILE A 36 -10.92 -6.94 -13.06
C ILE A 36 -12.33 -7.38 -12.66
N PRO A 37 -12.80 -8.58 -13.07
CA PRO A 37 -14.10 -9.09 -12.64
C PRO A 37 -14.08 -9.46 -11.16
N ASP A 38 -15.23 -9.35 -10.48
CA ASP A 38 -15.34 -9.60 -9.04
C ASP A 38 -14.86 -11.00 -8.62
N GLU A 39 -15.04 -12.00 -9.49
CA GLU A 39 -14.60 -13.38 -9.27
C GLU A 39 -13.08 -13.55 -9.23
N ASP A 40 -12.33 -12.63 -9.84
CA ASP A 40 -10.86 -12.66 -9.90
C ASP A 40 -10.20 -11.71 -8.89
N LYS A 41 -10.99 -10.87 -8.19
CA LYS A 41 -10.46 -9.86 -7.25
C LYS A 41 -9.57 -10.47 -6.17
N GLU A 42 -9.94 -11.62 -5.64
CA GLU A 42 -9.18 -12.32 -4.60
C GLU A 42 -7.82 -12.78 -5.15
N ILE A 43 -7.81 -13.41 -6.32
CA ILE A 43 -6.60 -13.90 -6.99
C ILE A 43 -5.64 -12.74 -7.32
N VAL A 44 -6.18 -11.63 -7.86
CA VAL A 44 -5.36 -10.45 -8.19
C VAL A 44 -4.79 -9.80 -6.94
N LEU A 45 -5.57 -9.72 -5.85
CA LEU A 45 -5.09 -9.20 -4.59
C LEU A 45 -3.95 -10.06 -4.05
N GLU A 46 -4.11 -11.38 -4.02
CA GLU A 46 -3.05 -12.31 -3.57
C GLU A 46 -1.77 -12.21 -4.40
N GLN A 47 -1.90 -11.96 -5.70
CA GLN A 47 -0.76 -11.83 -6.61
C GLN A 47 0.03 -10.51 -6.41
N LEU A 48 -0.67 -9.41 -6.13
CA LEU A 48 -0.08 -8.06 -6.15
C LEU A 48 0.19 -7.47 -4.77
N TYR A 49 -0.46 -7.97 -3.72
CA TYR A 49 -0.34 -7.39 -2.38
C TYR A 49 1.06 -7.69 -1.79
N PRO A 50 1.86 -6.67 -1.45
CA PRO A 50 3.27 -6.87 -1.10
C PRO A 50 3.51 -7.25 0.37
N PHE A 51 2.46 -7.29 1.20
CA PHE A 51 2.57 -7.49 2.64
C PHE A 51 1.92 -8.81 3.10
N THR A 52 2.21 -9.20 4.34
CA THR A 52 1.59 -10.35 4.99
C THR A 52 1.18 -9.95 6.41
N PRO A 53 -0.05 -10.27 6.85
CA PRO A 53 -1.08 -11.05 6.16
C PRO A 53 -1.74 -10.30 4.98
N ILE A 54 -2.26 -11.06 4.01
CA ILE A 54 -3.07 -10.50 2.91
C ILE A 54 -4.47 -10.20 3.48
N PRO A 55 -5.01 -8.99 3.30
CA PRO A 55 -6.33 -8.65 3.81
C PRO A 55 -7.43 -9.36 3.00
N LYS A 56 -8.59 -9.57 3.60
CA LYS A 56 -9.76 -10.11 2.93
C LYS A 56 -10.46 -9.02 2.13
N LEU A 57 -11.15 -9.42 1.06
CA LEU A 57 -11.99 -8.51 0.26
C LEU A 57 -13.07 -7.78 1.06
N THR A 58 -13.45 -8.32 2.22
CA THR A 58 -14.45 -7.75 3.14
C THR A 58 -13.88 -6.81 4.19
N ASP A 59 -12.56 -6.73 4.30
CA ASP A 59 -11.91 -5.88 5.31
C ASP A 59 -12.03 -4.40 4.89
N GLU A 60 -12.15 -3.51 5.86
CA GLU A 60 -12.23 -2.06 5.68
C GLU A 60 -10.87 -1.44 5.99
N VAL A 61 -10.35 -0.64 5.06
CA VAL A 61 -9.08 0.08 5.23
C VAL A 61 -9.27 1.56 4.91
N GLU A 62 -8.38 2.39 5.45
CA GLU A 62 -8.31 3.81 5.17
C GLU A 62 -7.18 4.11 4.19
N ASP A 63 -7.46 4.92 3.15
CA ASP A 63 -6.43 5.53 2.31
C ASP A 63 -5.90 6.79 3.01
N LEU A 64 -4.65 6.74 3.48
CA LEU A 64 -4.00 7.82 4.21
C LEU A 64 -3.92 9.14 3.44
N HIS A 65 -3.91 9.11 2.10
CA HIS A 65 -3.88 10.33 1.29
C HIS A 65 -5.23 11.06 1.28
N SER A 66 -6.34 10.31 1.34
CA SER A 66 -7.69 10.88 1.28
C SER A 66 -8.40 10.93 2.63
N GLY A 67 -7.93 10.17 3.62
CA GLY A 67 -8.62 9.93 4.90
C GLY A 67 -9.96 9.20 4.72
N LYS A 68 -10.20 8.59 3.55
CA LYS A 68 -11.45 7.90 3.24
C LYS A 68 -11.28 6.41 3.46
N LYS A 69 -12.25 5.83 4.14
CA LYS A 69 -12.37 4.39 4.29
C LYS A 69 -12.99 3.75 3.06
N PHE A 70 -12.57 2.53 2.73
CA PHE A 70 -13.12 1.71 1.66
C PHE A 70 -12.96 0.23 1.98
N LEU A 71 -13.78 -0.61 1.33
CA LEU A 71 -13.62 -2.06 1.42
C LEU A 71 -12.52 -2.51 0.47
N ILE A 72 -11.67 -3.46 0.87
CA ILE A 72 -10.58 -3.95 0.04
C ILE A 72 -11.07 -4.34 -1.36
N LYS A 73 -12.22 -4.99 -1.51
CA LYS A 73 -12.80 -5.34 -2.83
C LYS A 73 -12.90 -4.16 -3.82
N ASP A 74 -13.00 -2.93 -3.33
CA ASP A 74 -13.13 -1.71 -4.12
C ASP A 74 -11.77 -1.20 -4.66
N PHE A 75 -10.66 -1.93 -4.40
CA PHE A 75 -9.35 -1.62 -4.96
C PHE A 75 -9.38 -1.53 -6.49
N ARG A 76 -8.44 -0.78 -7.06
CA ARG A 76 -8.23 -0.67 -8.51
C ARG A 76 -6.81 -1.12 -8.84
N VAL A 77 -6.59 -1.49 -10.09
CA VAL A 77 -5.25 -1.82 -10.58
C VAL A 77 -4.96 -1.02 -11.84
N THR A 78 -3.82 -0.33 -11.85
CA THR A 78 -3.37 0.43 -13.02
C THR A 78 -2.13 -0.20 -13.65
N TRP A 79 -1.97 0.02 -14.95
CA TRP A 79 -0.77 -0.31 -15.70
C TRP A 79 0.02 0.96 -15.99
N GLU A 80 1.13 1.12 -15.30
CA GLU A 80 1.94 2.34 -15.34
C GLU A 80 3.41 1.98 -15.30
N HIS A 81 4.22 2.65 -16.12
CA HIS A 81 5.67 2.47 -16.13
C HIS A 81 6.16 1.01 -16.26
N GLY A 82 5.34 0.14 -16.86
CA GLY A 82 5.67 -1.29 -17.04
C GLY A 82 5.38 -2.16 -15.82
N MET A 83 4.53 -1.72 -14.89
CA MET A 83 4.20 -2.42 -13.64
C MET A 83 2.70 -2.37 -13.35
N ASN A 84 2.22 -3.35 -12.58
CA ASN A 84 0.84 -3.39 -12.09
C ASN A 84 0.77 -2.71 -10.72
N TYR A 85 0.08 -1.58 -10.62
CA TYR A 85 -0.07 -0.84 -9.38
C TYR A 85 -1.39 -1.18 -8.72
N LEU A 86 -1.35 -1.67 -7.49
CA LEU A 86 -2.52 -1.83 -6.64
C LEU A 86 -2.81 -0.50 -5.94
N VAL A 87 -3.98 0.09 -6.20
CA VAL A 87 -4.30 1.47 -5.81
C VAL A 87 -5.69 1.61 -5.17
N SER A 88 -5.85 2.64 -4.34
CA SER A 88 -7.12 2.94 -3.68
C SER A 88 -8.18 3.35 -4.70
N PRO A 89 -9.49 3.25 -4.38
CA PRO A 89 -10.53 3.80 -5.24
C PRO A 89 -10.39 5.32 -5.47
N CYS A 90 -9.75 6.02 -4.53
CA CYS A 90 -9.53 7.45 -4.54
C CYS A 90 -8.25 7.86 -5.29
N TYR A 91 -7.49 6.92 -5.86
CA TYR A 91 -6.24 7.16 -6.57
C TYR A 91 -6.25 8.33 -7.57
N PRO A 92 -7.29 8.56 -8.40
CA PRO A 92 -7.32 9.72 -9.29
C PRO A 92 -7.23 11.07 -8.57
N GLU A 93 -7.72 11.14 -7.34
CA GLU A 93 -7.87 12.38 -6.56
C GLU A 93 -6.71 12.54 -5.57
N SER A 94 -6.30 11.44 -4.94
CA SER A 94 -5.41 11.43 -3.77
C SER A 94 -4.02 10.85 -4.07
N GLY A 95 -3.91 9.97 -5.05
CA GLY A 95 -2.68 9.23 -5.37
C GLY A 95 -2.39 8.04 -4.44
N GLY A 96 -3.33 7.65 -3.57
CA GLY A 96 -3.13 6.56 -2.60
C GLY A 96 -2.92 5.18 -3.25
N THR A 97 -1.80 4.55 -2.95
CA THR A 97 -1.42 3.19 -3.39
C THR A 97 -1.53 2.20 -2.23
N VAL A 98 -1.26 0.91 -2.47
CA VAL A 98 -1.32 -0.13 -1.43
C VAL A 98 -0.49 0.15 -0.18
N ILE A 99 0.60 0.92 -0.30
CA ILE A 99 1.45 1.29 0.86
C ILE A 99 0.78 2.31 1.78
N ASP A 100 -0.29 2.95 1.31
CA ASP A 100 -1.03 4.01 1.99
C ASP A 100 -2.31 3.47 2.65
N TRP A 101 -2.50 2.15 2.67
CA TRP A 101 -3.69 1.50 3.23
C TRP A 101 -3.45 1.12 4.69
N MET A 102 -4.28 1.62 5.59
CA MET A 102 -4.23 1.30 7.02
C MET A 102 -5.52 0.60 7.46
N ASP A 103 -5.37 -0.52 8.14
CA ASP A 103 -6.48 -1.20 8.84
C ASP A 103 -6.71 -0.57 10.22
N GLU A 104 -7.96 -0.57 10.71
CA GLU A 104 -8.30 -0.02 12.03
C GLU A 104 -7.53 -0.68 13.18
N GLY A 105 -7.10 -1.94 13.04
CA GLY A 105 -6.32 -2.68 14.03
C GLY A 105 -4.80 -2.51 13.94
N SER A 106 -4.28 -1.71 13.02
CA SER A 106 -2.83 -1.53 12.83
C SER A 106 -2.20 -0.50 13.78
N TRP A 107 -3.00 0.22 14.57
CA TRP A 107 -2.47 1.05 15.65
C TRP A 107 -2.01 0.12 16.77
N VAL A 108 -0.71 -0.14 16.83
CA VAL A 108 -0.08 -0.49 18.10
C VAL A 108 -0.28 0.73 19.00
N ASP A 109 -1.22 0.64 19.93
CA ASP A 109 -1.18 1.46 21.13
C ASP A 109 0.17 1.12 21.80
N ASP A 110 1.19 1.93 21.50
CA ASP A 110 2.46 1.95 22.22
C ASP A 110 2.20 2.56 23.61
N ASP A 111 1.34 1.89 24.38
CA ASP A 111 1.16 2.04 25.82
C ASP A 111 2.07 1.01 26.54
N ASP A 112 3.23 0.68 25.96
CA ASP A 112 4.36 0.24 26.76
C ASP A 112 4.94 1.50 27.41
N ASP A 113 4.33 1.84 28.55
CA ASP A 113 4.88 2.67 29.62
C ASP A 113 6.33 2.22 29.85
N PHE A 114 7.28 2.84 29.13
CA PHE A 114 8.70 2.75 29.43
C PHE A 114 8.88 3.53 30.73
N ASP A 115 8.58 2.88 31.85
CA ASP A 115 8.91 3.32 33.19
C ASP A 115 10.43 3.46 33.26
N PHE A 116 10.91 4.63 32.89
CA PHE A 116 12.22 5.10 33.25
C PHE A 116 12.18 5.37 34.75
N THR A 117 12.23 4.29 35.55
CA THR A 117 12.73 4.41 36.91
C THR A 117 14.19 4.77 36.77
N GLU A 118 14.44 6.07 36.75
CA GLU A 118 15.72 6.69 37.07
C GLU A 118 16.04 6.19 38.49
N ASP A 119 16.79 5.09 38.56
CA ASP A 119 17.38 4.58 39.79
C ASP A 119 18.48 5.59 40.19
N ASP A 120 18.05 6.69 40.79
CA ASP A 120 18.84 7.57 41.64
C ASP A 120 19.29 6.74 42.86
N GLU A 121 20.34 5.93 42.71
CA GLU A 121 21.18 5.56 43.85
C GLU A 121 22.30 6.60 44.00
N ASP A 122 21.93 7.73 44.60
CA ASP A 122 22.87 8.58 45.33
C ASP A 122 23.18 7.96 46.70
N ASP A 123 24.47 8.00 47.01
CA ASP A 123 25.10 7.98 48.32
C ASP A 123 25.25 6.63 49.08
N SER A 124 26.50 6.16 49.13
CA SER A 124 27.09 5.72 50.41
C SER A 124 28.63 5.81 50.43
N PRO A 125 29.24 6.21 51.56
CA PRO A 125 30.56 6.81 51.63
C PRO A 125 31.66 5.80 51.98
N PHE A 126 32.85 5.94 51.38
CA PHE A 126 34.12 5.52 51.98
C PHE A 126 35.29 6.40 51.53
#